data_AF-A0A8J7U0I7-F1
#
_entry.id   AF-A0A8J7U0I7-F1
#
_cell.length_a   1.000
_cell.length_b   1.000
_cell.length_c   1.000
_cell.angle_alpha   90.00
_cell.angle_beta   90.00
_cell.angle_gamma   90.00
#
_symmetry.space_group_name_H-M   'P 1'
#
loop_
_entity.id
_entity.type
_entity.pdbx_description
1 polymer ?
#
loop_
_entity_poly.entity_id
_entity_poly.type
_entity_poly.pdbx_seq_one_letter_code
_entity_poly.pdbx_strand_id
1 'polypeptide(L)'
;LWLDADGDGRFATGERHTLGKDPVEVRVAFAVGEASVTRTVVLKRRGDGLAYAVRGYTAGSVTLGGKAYAALLTDGDADGCFDSATADRIWIDLDGDGKFDPLTEQFPLGAPLAHGGTSFLLRPDAGGTRVEVRERPTEAGTVRLTVSRLPKSEVVELTAQLVSEWGELVTVERPDHPHPLPAGRYRIDSARLRIKAADGDVWTYQLAGTGALVLTVEKGKETAFDLTAGVRVKVDVGARGPAKAGEAVRVRPDVVTKAGLYMTECSATGITGRASPIQATIKLAGPGSEAVAEVQSGFL
;
A
#
# COMPACT_ATOMS: atom_id res chain seq x y z
N LEU A 1 -24.29 1.98 -19.04
CA LEU A 1 -22.86 2.16 -18.76
C LEU A 1 -22.10 1.84 -20.03
N TRP A 2 -21.10 2.65 -20.38
CA TRP A 2 -20.18 2.33 -21.47
C TRP A 2 -18.82 2.06 -20.83
N LEU A 3 -18.12 1.03 -21.31
CA LEU A 3 -16.81 0.63 -20.82
C LEU A 3 -15.94 0.41 -22.04
N ASP A 4 -14.81 1.10 -22.11
CA ASP A 4 -13.79 0.83 -23.12
C ASP A 4 -13.14 -0.50 -22.74
N ALA A 5 -13.71 -1.58 -23.26
CA ALA A 5 -13.41 -2.95 -22.84
C ALA A 5 -12.16 -3.48 -23.53
N ASP A 6 -11.80 -2.92 -24.69
CA ASP A 6 -10.56 -3.25 -25.40
C ASP A 6 -9.43 -2.24 -25.18
N GLY A 7 -9.71 -1.10 -24.56
CA GLY A 7 -8.73 -0.09 -24.19
C GLY A 7 -8.30 0.80 -25.37
N ASP A 8 -9.08 0.86 -26.45
CA ASP A 8 -8.75 1.62 -27.66
C ASP A 8 -9.11 3.11 -27.58
N GLY A 9 -9.73 3.55 -26.48
CA GLY A 9 -10.16 4.92 -26.23
C GLY A 9 -11.49 5.28 -26.92
N ARG A 10 -12.22 4.32 -27.47
CA ARG A 10 -13.52 4.49 -28.14
C ARG A 10 -14.59 3.71 -27.40
N PHE A 11 -15.85 4.05 -27.69
CA PHE A 11 -17.02 3.39 -27.11
C PHE A 11 -17.90 2.85 -28.24
N ALA A 12 -17.72 1.58 -28.57
CA ALA A 12 -18.48 0.86 -29.58
C ALA A 12 -19.81 0.34 -29.01
N THR A 13 -20.85 0.21 -29.84
CA THR A 13 -22.20 -0.19 -29.35
C THR A 13 -22.20 -1.51 -28.55
N GLY A 14 -21.28 -2.43 -28.85
CA GLY A 14 -21.10 -3.69 -28.10
C GLY A 14 -20.59 -3.52 -26.67
N GLU A 15 -20.03 -2.36 -26.34
CA GLU A 15 -19.49 -2.00 -25.03
C GLU A 15 -20.53 -1.29 -24.13
N ARG A 16 -21.77 -1.18 -24.63
CA ARG A 16 -22.87 -0.63 -23.85
C ARG A 16 -23.49 -1.73 -23.00
N HIS A 17 -23.39 -1.56 -21.69
CA HIS A 17 -23.98 -2.45 -20.70
C HIS A 17 -25.18 -1.80 -20.00
N THR A 18 -26.26 -2.58 -19.86
CA THR A 18 -27.42 -2.20 -19.04
C THR A 18 -27.21 -2.72 -17.63
N LEU A 19 -27.17 -1.82 -16.64
CA LEU A 19 -27.03 -2.21 -15.24
C LEU A 19 -28.41 -2.55 -14.67
N GLY A 20 -28.60 -3.83 -14.34
CA GLY A 20 -29.81 -4.34 -13.70
C GLY A 20 -29.68 -4.43 -12.18
N LYS A 21 -30.52 -5.28 -11.58
CA LYS A 21 -30.44 -5.66 -10.16
C LYS A 21 -29.20 -6.53 -9.88
N ASP A 22 -28.83 -7.35 -10.85
CA ASP A 22 -27.70 -8.28 -10.77
C ASP A 22 -26.41 -7.63 -11.26
N PRO A 23 -25.23 -8.06 -10.74
CA PRO A 23 -23.96 -7.60 -11.24
C PRO A 23 -23.75 -7.96 -12.72
N VAL A 24 -23.11 -7.07 -13.47
CA VAL A 24 -22.68 -7.33 -14.85
C VAL A 24 -21.20 -7.68 -14.80
N GLU A 25 -20.83 -8.82 -15.40
CA GLU A 25 -19.44 -9.21 -15.60
C GLU A 25 -18.99 -8.83 -17.01
N VAL A 26 -17.88 -8.11 -17.13
CA VAL A 26 -17.34 -7.64 -18.42
C VAL A 26 -15.87 -8.00 -18.49
N ARG A 27 -15.42 -8.59 -19.60
CA ARG A 27 -14.00 -8.77 -19.85
C ARG A 27 -13.42 -7.47 -20.37
N VAL A 28 -12.44 -6.91 -19.66
CA VAL A 28 -11.81 -5.63 -19.96
C VAL A 28 -10.30 -5.84 -20.08
N ALA A 29 -9.69 -5.23 -21.08
CA ALA A 29 -8.25 -5.14 -21.23
C ALA A 29 -7.70 -4.07 -20.27
N PHE A 30 -6.77 -4.47 -19.41
CA PHE A 30 -6.06 -3.60 -18.48
C PHE A 30 -4.62 -3.45 -18.92
N ALA A 31 -4.13 -2.21 -18.98
CA ALA A 31 -2.71 -1.94 -19.09
C ALA A 31 -2.06 -2.15 -17.72
N VAL A 32 -1.13 -3.10 -17.62
CA VAL A 32 -0.30 -3.34 -16.44
C VAL A 32 1.16 -3.19 -16.85
N GLY A 33 1.74 -2.04 -16.53
CA GLY A 33 3.03 -1.62 -17.09
C GLY A 33 2.93 -1.46 -18.61
N GLU A 34 3.76 -2.20 -19.35
CA GLU A 34 3.76 -2.21 -20.83
C GLU A 34 2.89 -3.33 -21.43
N ALA A 35 2.33 -4.23 -20.60
CA ALA A 35 1.53 -5.35 -21.05
C ALA A 35 0.02 -5.04 -20.99
N SER A 36 -0.75 -5.61 -21.91
CA SER A 36 -2.22 -5.63 -21.84
C SER A 36 -2.68 -7.01 -21.38
N VAL A 37 -3.50 -7.04 -20.32
CA VAL A 37 -4.05 -8.27 -19.74
C VAL A 37 -5.56 -8.19 -19.68
N THR A 38 -6.26 -9.27 -20.02
CA THR A 38 -7.71 -9.33 -19.88
C THR A 38 -8.11 -9.69 -18.46
N ARG A 39 -9.05 -8.95 -17.88
CA ARG A 39 -9.64 -9.21 -16.56
C ARG A 39 -11.16 -9.21 -16.64
N THR A 40 -11.81 -9.87 -15.69
CA THR A 40 -13.26 -9.76 -15.53
C THR A 40 -13.54 -8.67 -14.51
N VAL A 41 -14.26 -7.63 -14.92
CA VAL A 41 -14.76 -6.57 -14.04
C VAL A 41 -16.21 -6.87 -13.71
N VAL A 42 -16.52 -6.93 -12.42
CA VAL A 42 -17.88 -7.07 -11.90
C VAL A 42 -18.41 -5.69 -11.55
N LEU A 43 -19.55 -5.32 -12.14
CA LEU A 43 -20.13 -3.99 -12.03
C LEU A 43 -21.51 -4.10 -11.41
N LYS A 44 -21.79 -3.28 -10.38
CA LYS A 44 -23.09 -3.27 -9.71
C LYS A 44 -23.52 -1.85 -9.39
N ARG A 45 -24.81 -1.55 -9.59
CA ARG A 45 -25.39 -0.29 -9.14
C ARG A 45 -25.41 -0.23 -7.61
N ARG A 46 -24.95 0.88 -7.01
CA ARG A 46 -24.97 1.10 -5.55
C ARG A 46 -25.54 2.49 -5.25
N GLY A 47 -26.83 2.54 -4.92
CA GLY A 47 -27.57 3.80 -4.82
C GLY A 47 -27.59 4.51 -6.18
N ASP A 48 -27.25 5.81 -6.18
CA ASP A 48 -27.09 6.59 -7.41
C ASP A 48 -25.72 6.38 -8.09
N GLY A 49 -24.83 5.63 -7.45
CA GLY A 49 -23.48 5.36 -7.94
C GLY A 49 -23.29 3.99 -8.60
N LEU A 50 -22.05 3.77 -9.04
CA LEU A 50 -21.53 2.52 -9.54
C LEU A 50 -20.52 1.96 -8.54
N ALA A 51 -20.67 0.69 -8.17
CA ALA A 51 -19.62 -0.08 -7.53
C ALA A 51 -19.02 -1.03 -8.57
N TYR A 52 -17.71 -1.22 -8.54
CA TYR A 52 -17.02 -2.19 -9.36
C TYR A 52 -15.99 -2.95 -8.52
N ALA A 53 -15.65 -4.15 -8.97
CA ALA A 53 -14.53 -4.93 -8.46
C ALA A 53 -13.89 -5.64 -9.64
N VAL A 54 -12.57 -5.67 -9.71
CA VAL A 54 -11.87 -6.57 -10.62
C VAL A 54 -11.93 -7.96 -9.99
N ARG A 55 -12.65 -8.88 -10.64
CA ARG A 55 -12.64 -10.29 -10.27
C ARG A 55 -11.55 -10.95 -11.09
N GLY A 56 -10.33 -10.82 -10.59
CA GLY A 56 -9.15 -11.40 -11.19
C GLY A 56 -8.73 -12.65 -10.45
N TYR A 57 -8.76 -13.80 -11.12
CA TYR A 57 -7.76 -14.81 -10.83
C TYR A 57 -7.02 -15.15 -12.10
N THR A 58 -5.77 -15.56 -11.95
CA THR A 58 -4.94 -16.09 -13.02
C THR A 58 -4.44 -17.46 -12.58
N ALA A 59 -4.36 -18.38 -13.52
CA ALA A 59 -4.02 -19.76 -13.28
C ALA A 59 -2.72 -20.11 -13.98
N GLY A 60 -1.93 -20.97 -13.36
CA GLY A 60 -0.66 -21.43 -13.92
C GLY A 60 -0.05 -22.51 -13.05
N SER A 61 1.27 -22.51 -13.00
CA SER A 61 2.03 -23.44 -12.15
C SER A 61 3.18 -22.72 -11.48
N VAL A 62 3.53 -23.16 -10.27
CA VAL A 62 4.74 -22.73 -9.55
C VAL A 62 5.62 -23.93 -9.26
N THR A 63 6.93 -23.71 -9.20
CA THR A 63 7.90 -24.77 -8.86
C THR A 63 8.41 -24.57 -7.44
N LEU A 64 8.09 -25.50 -6.53
CA LEU A 64 8.58 -25.51 -5.14
C LEU A 64 9.49 -26.72 -4.96
N GLY A 65 10.74 -26.50 -4.51
CA GLY A 65 11.69 -27.59 -4.28
C GLY A 65 11.91 -28.51 -5.50
N GLY A 66 11.82 -27.96 -6.72
CA GLY A 66 11.97 -28.71 -7.97
C GLY A 66 10.72 -29.46 -8.46
N LYS A 67 9.61 -29.47 -7.71
CA LYS A 67 8.32 -30.03 -8.17
C LYS A 67 7.39 -28.90 -8.62
N ALA A 68 6.74 -29.09 -9.76
CA ALA A 68 5.70 -28.18 -10.25
C ALA A 68 4.35 -28.50 -9.60
N TYR A 69 3.60 -27.45 -9.24
CA TYR A 69 2.26 -27.51 -8.65
C TYR A 69 1.33 -26.59 -9.43
N ALA A 70 0.06 -26.96 -9.57
CA ALA A 70 -0.95 -26.04 -10.11
C ALA A 70 -1.16 -24.89 -9.13
N ALA A 71 -1.35 -23.68 -9.64
CA ALA A 71 -1.51 -22.50 -8.81
C ALA A 71 -2.53 -21.51 -9.38
N LEU A 72 -3.17 -20.76 -8.48
CA LEU A 72 -4.02 -19.61 -8.78
C LEU A 72 -3.52 -18.39 -8.03
N LEU A 73 -3.45 -17.22 -8.66
CA LEU A 73 -3.37 -15.95 -7.94
C LEU A 73 -4.76 -15.32 -7.92
N THR A 74 -5.14 -14.73 -6.80
CA THR A 74 -6.40 -13.98 -6.65
C THR A 74 -6.11 -12.57 -6.19
N ASP A 75 -6.67 -11.60 -6.92
CA ASP A 75 -6.66 -10.18 -6.61
C ASP A 75 -7.65 -9.91 -5.46
N GLY A 76 -7.11 -9.70 -4.27
CA GLY A 76 -7.87 -9.70 -3.02
C GLY A 76 -8.38 -8.33 -2.60
N ASP A 77 -7.74 -7.25 -3.05
CA ASP A 77 -8.21 -5.87 -2.87
C ASP A 77 -8.92 -5.30 -4.11
N ALA A 78 -8.97 -6.07 -5.20
CA ALA A 78 -9.62 -5.75 -6.45
C ALA A 78 -9.01 -4.55 -7.18
N ASP A 79 -7.70 -4.30 -7.00
CA ASP A 79 -6.97 -3.21 -7.65
C ASP A 79 -6.52 -3.52 -9.09
N GLY A 80 -6.71 -4.76 -9.54
CA GLY A 80 -6.37 -5.27 -10.87
C GLY A 80 -4.95 -5.82 -11.00
N CYS A 81 -4.14 -5.69 -9.95
CA CYS A 81 -2.81 -6.25 -9.80
C CYS A 81 -2.84 -7.53 -8.93
N PHE A 82 -1.73 -8.24 -8.88
CA PHE A 82 -1.58 -9.47 -8.09
C PHE A 82 -0.30 -9.43 -7.24
N ASP A 83 0.19 -8.25 -6.88
CA ASP A 83 1.45 -8.03 -6.16
C ASP A 83 1.27 -7.35 -4.79
N SER A 84 0.03 -7.19 -4.32
CA SER A 84 -0.30 -6.59 -3.03
C SER A 84 -0.15 -7.59 -1.89
N ALA A 85 0.90 -7.42 -1.07
CA ALA A 85 1.12 -8.25 0.11
C ALA A 85 -0.10 -8.21 1.06
N THR A 86 -0.48 -9.37 1.61
CA THR A 86 -1.63 -9.64 2.49
C THR A 86 -3.03 -9.43 1.92
N ALA A 87 -3.20 -8.55 0.93
CA ALA A 87 -4.45 -8.39 0.22
C ALA A 87 -4.65 -9.57 -0.74
N ASP A 88 -3.66 -9.80 -1.60
CA ASP A 88 -3.70 -10.86 -2.60
C ASP A 88 -3.34 -12.22 -2.00
N ARG A 89 -3.77 -13.25 -2.71
CA ARG A 89 -3.52 -14.64 -2.30
C ARG A 89 -3.02 -15.47 -3.45
N ILE A 90 -2.15 -16.42 -3.13
CA ILE A 90 -1.82 -17.53 -4.00
C ILE A 90 -2.43 -18.82 -3.45
N TRP A 91 -3.03 -19.60 -4.34
CA TRP A 91 -3.51 -20.92 -4.08
C TRP A 91 -2.59 -21.92 -4.77
N ILE A 92 -2.22 -23.01 -4.11
CA ILE A 92 -1.29 -24.00 -4.65
C ILE A 92 -1.85 -25.39 -4.34
N ASP A 93 -2.14 -26.18 -5.37
CA ASP A 93 -2.60 -27.56 -5.26
C ASP A 93 -1.40 -28.42 -4.85
N LEU A 94 -1.18 -28.53 -3.53
CA LEU A 94 0.00 -29.14 -2.93
C LEU A 94 -0.08 -30.66 -2.94
N ASP A 95 -1.30 -31.22 -2.90
CA ASP A 95 -1.53 -32.67 -2.94
C ASP A 95 -1.70 -33.24 -4.36
N GLY A 96 -1.99 -32.39 -5.35
CA GLY A 96 -2.10 -32.73 -6.76
C GLY A 96 -3.45 -33.35 -7.14
N ASP A 97 -4.51 -33.13 -6.35
CA ASP A 97 -5.85 -33.67 -6.62
C ASP A 97 -6.66 -32.86 -7.66
N GLY A 98 -6.12 -31.72 -8.11
CA GLY A 98 -6.74 -30.83 -9.09
C GLY A 98 -7.80 -29.91 -8.51
N LYS A 99 -7.95 -29.86 -7.18
CA LYS A 99 -8.80 -28.92 -6.44
C LYS A 99 -7.90 -28.07 -5.55
N PHE A 100 -8.49 -27.00 -5.02
CA PHE A 100 -7.82 -26.13 -4.08
C PHE A 100 -8.58 -26.15 -2.76
N ASP A 101 -7.96 -26.64 -1.69
CA ASP A 101 -8.51 -26.64 -0.35
C ASP A 101 -8.33 -25.23 0.30
N PRO A 102 -9.42 -24.51 0.61
CA PRO A 102 -9.34 -23.17 1.19
C PRO A 102 -8.67 -23.11 2.57
N LEU A 103 -8.52 -24.23 3.28
CA LEU A 103 -7.90 -24.26 4.61
C LEU A 103 -6.39 -24.49 4.57
N THR A 104 -5.89 -25.26 3.60
CA THR A 104 -4.51 -25.76 3.58
C THR A 104 -3.71 -25.31 2.37
N GLU A 105 -4.38 -24.83 1.32
CA GLU A 105 -3.76 -24.53 0.03
C GLU A 105 -3.93 -23.06 -0.38
N GLN A 106 -4.38 -22.22 0.55
CA GLN A 106 -4.52 -20.79 0.36
C GLN A 106 -3.50 -20.02 1.21
N PHE A 107 -2.69 -19.19 0.57
CA PHE A 107 -1.61 -18.44 1.23
C PHE A 107 -1.73 -16.95 0.91
N PRO A 108 -1.68 -16.05 1.91
CA PRO A 108 -1.59 -14.63 1.65
C PRO A 108 -0.23 -14.29 1.02
N LEU A 109 -0.20 -13.39 0.04
CA LEU A 109 1.05 -12.88 -0.49
C LEU A 109 1.84 -12.14 0.60
N GLY A 110 3.16 -12.19 0.48
CA GLY A 110 4.08 -11.61 1.45
C GLY A 110 4.28 -12.40 2.74
N ALA A 111 3.54 -13.49 2.95
CA ALA A 111 3.88 -14.48 3.98
C ALA A 111 4.81 -15.55 3.40
N PRO A 112 5.84 -16.01 4.14
CA PRO A 112 6.61 -17.18 3.74
C PRO A 112 5.76 -18.44 3.68
N LEU A 113 5.93 -19.24 2.63
CA LEU A 113 5.28 -20.54 2.45
C LEU A 113 6.18 -21.65 3.00
N ALA A 114 5.73 -22.39 4.00
CA ALA A 114 6.43 -23.59 4.47
C ALA A 114 5.98 -24.83 3.68
N HIS A 115 6.90 -25.50 3.00
CA HIS A 115 6.62 -26.74 2.26
C HIS A 115 7.83 -27.66 2.26
N GLY A 116 7.62 -28.95 2.57
CA GLY A 116 8.71 -29.95 2.57
C GLY A 116 9.88 -29.61 3.53
N GLY A 117 9.62 -28.88 4.61
CA GLY A 117 10.65 -28.43 5.56
C GLY A 117 11.44 -27.18 5.12
N THR A 118 11.19 -26.68 3.92
CA THR A 118 11.79 -25.46 3.38
C THR A 118 10.79 -24.31 3.42
N SER A 119 11.27 -23.10 3.69
CA SER A 119 10.46 -21.89 3.58
C SER A 119 10.73 -21.19 2.25
N PHE A 120 9.68 -20.86 1.51
CA PHE A 120 9.74 -20.22 0.20
C PHE A 120 9.14 -18.82 0.25
N LEU A 121 9.67 -17.92 -0.58
CA LEU A 121 9.09 -16.62 -0.90
C LEU A 121 8.57 -16.66 -2.33
N LEU A 122 7.38 -16.11 -2.53
CA LEU A 122 6.71 -16.04 -3.83
C LEU A 122 6.53 -14.58 -4.21
N ARG A 123 6.99 -14.22 -5.41
CA ARG A 123 6.86 -12.88 -5.97
C ARG A 123 6.18 -12.96 -7.34
N PRO A 124 4.85 -12.78 -7.41
CA PRO A 124 4.18 -12.53 -8.68
C PRO A 124 4.63 -11.19 -9.28
N ASP A 125 4.51 -11.06 -10.60
CA ASP A 125 4.42 -9.74 -11.22
C ASP A 125 3.01 -9.16 -11.04
N ALA A 126 2.88 -7.83 -11.18
CA ALA A 126 1.58 -7.15 -11.05
C ALA A 126 0.52 -7.73 -11.99
N GLY A 127 0.93 -8.21 -13.18
CA GLY A 127 0.02 -8.83 -14.15
C GLY A 127 -0.41 -10.25 -13.79
N GLY A 128 0.15 -10.86 -12.75
CA GLY A 128 -0.04 -12.27 -12.40
C GLY A 128 0.29 -13.24 -13.55
N THR A 129 1.17 -12.85 -14.46
CA THR A 129 1.59 -13.67 -15.62
C THR A 129 2.78 -14.56 -15.28
N ARG A 130 3.55 -14.18 -14.26
CA ARG A 130 4.70 -14.93 -13.77
C ARG A 130 4.76 -14.87 -12.26
N VAL A 131 5.12 -16.00 -11.63
CA VAL A 131 5.48 -16.07 -10.21
C VAL A 131 6.91 -16.53 -10.09
N GLU A 132 7.76 -15.69 -9.52
CA GLU A 132 9.09 -16.10 -9.11
C GLU A 132 9.03 -16.76 -7.73
N VAL A 133 9.74 -17.87 -7.57
CA VAL A 133 9.84 -18.59 -6.30
C VAL A 133 11.32 -18.68 -5.93
N ARG A 134 11.62 -18.47 -4.65
CA ARG A 134 12.93 -18.78 -4.08
C ARG A 134 12.82 -19.31 -2.68
N GLU A 135 13.88 -19.96 -2.20
CA GLU A 135 14.02 -20.25 -0.78
C GLU A 135 14.21 -18.96 0.02
N ARG A 136 13.60 -18.91 1.20
CA ARG A 136 13.71 -17.79 2.13
C ARG A 136 15.09 -17.83 2.78
N PRO A 137 15.86 -16.71 2.75
CA PRO A 137 17.14 -16.65 3.45
C PRO A 137 17.00 -17.00 4.94
N THR A 138 17.90 -17.84 5.44
CA THR A 138 17.97 -18.21 6.87
C THR A 138 18.90 -17.31 7.66
N GLU A 139 19.81 -16.61 6.98
CA GLU A 139 20.70 -15.63 7.58
C GLU A 139 19.89 -14.41 8.01
N ALA A 140 20.12 -13.92 9.24
CA ALA A 140 19.40 -12.77 9.78
C ALA A 140 20.36 -11.62 10.13
N GLY A 141 19.88 -10.40 9.90
CA GLY A 141 20.40 -9.19 10.51
C GLY A 141 19.36 -8.59 11.45
N THR A 142 19.59 -7.35 11.87
CA THR A 142 18.70 -6.63 12.78
C THR A 142 18.36 -5.28 12.19
N VAL A 143 17.10 -4.87 12.28
CA VAL A 143 16.67 -3.50 12.00
C VAL A 143 16.23 -2.83 13.29
N ARG A 144 16.59 -1.56 13.46
CA ARG A 144 16.07 -0.70 14.53
C ARG A 144 15.44 0.53 13.92
N LEU A 145 14.12 0.66 14.04
CA LEU A 145 13.40 1.86 13.59
C LEU A 145 13.33 2.87 14.73
N THR A 146 13.69 4.12 14.45
CA THR A 146 13.73 5.21 15.43
C THR A 146 12.88 6.40 14.98
N VAL A 147 12.57 7.29 15.92
CA VAL A 147 11.85 8.55 15.69
C VAL A 147 12.56 9.68 16.44
N SER A 148 13.72 10.11 15.94
CA SER A 148 14.69 10.87 16.75
C SER A 148 14.24 12.29 17.11
N ARG A 149 13.23 12.84 16.42
CA ARG A 149 12.71 14.20 16.65
C ARG A 149 11.67 14.28 17.78
N LEU A 150 11.32 13.16 18.38
CA LEU A 150 10.27 13.08 19.40
C LEU A 150 10.86 12.56 20.72
N PRO A 151 10.48 13.12 21.87
CA PRO A 151 10.78 12.52 23.16
C PRO A 151 10.26 11.08 23.20
N LYS A 152 11.13 10.12 23.52
CA LYS A 152 10.76 8.69 23.52
C LYS A 152 9.58 8.37 24.43
N SER A 153 9.44 9.11 25.52
CA SER A 153 8.33 9.01 26.47
C SER A 153 6.97 9.41 25.89
N GLU A 154 6.97 10.16 24.77
CA GLU A 154 5.74 10.59 24.09
C GLU A 154 5.32 9.60 23.01
N VAL A 155 6.21 8.72 22.55
CA VAL A 155 5.88 7.72 21.52
C VAL A 155 5.13 6.56 22.18
N VAL A 156 3.82 6.53 21.99
CA VAL A 156 2.93 5.49 22.51
C VAL A 156 3.08 4.20 21.70
N GLU A 157 3.12 4.31 20.39
CA GLU A 157 3.15 3.17 19.47
C GLU A 157 3.91 3.52 18.19
N LEU A 158 4.67 2.56 17.69
CA LEU A 158 5.22 2.57 16.33
C LEU A 158 4.95 1.19 15.74
N THR A 159 4.31 1.19 14.58
CA THR A 159 4.12 -0.01 13.76
C THR A 159 4.56 0.34 12.34
N ALA A 160 5.49 -0.42 11.78
CA ALA A 160 5.95 -0.20 10.41
C ALA A 160 5.90 -1.52 9.63
N GLN A 161 5.43 -1.43 8.40
CA GLN A 161 5.41 -2.54 7.45
C GLN A 161 6.59 -2.41 6.50
N LEU A 162 7.44 -3.43 6.48
CA LEU A 162 8.58 -3.53 5.59
C LEU A 162 8.29 -4.62 4.57
N VAL A 163 8.50 -4.33 3.29
CA VAL A 163 8.36 -5.30 2.20
C VAL A 163 9.74 -5.58 1.64
N SER A 164 10.17 -6.85 1.68
CA SER A 164 11.43 -7.26 1.06
C SER A 164 11.36 -7.10 -0.46
N GLU A 165 12.52 -7.11 -1.13
CA GLU A 165 12.56 -7.12 -2.60
C GLU A 165 11.90 -8.38 -3.22
N TRP A 166 11.56 -9.38 -2.40
CA TRP A 166 10.83 -10.61 -2.78
C TRP A 166 9.40 -10.66 -2.24
N GLY A 167 8.84 -9.51 -1.88
CA GLY A 167 7.44 -9.38 -1.47
C GLY A 167 7.14 -9.78 -0.03
N GLU A 168 8.09 -10.40 0.70
CA GLU A 168 7.90 -10.73 2.13
C GLU A 168 7.54 -9.48 2.93
N LEU A 169 6.37 -9.48 3.58
CA LEU A 169 5.92 -8.44 4.48
C LEU A 169 6.34 -8.77 5.90
N VAL A 170 7.05 -7.84 6.54
CA VAL A 170 7.43 -7.94 7.94
C VAL A 170 6.94 -6.72 8.70
N THR A 171 6.33 -6.95 9.87
CA THR A 171 5.84 -5.88 10.74
C THR A 171 6.82 -5.65 11.88
N VAL A 172 7.33 -4.43 11.99
CA VAL A 172 8.15 -3.99 13.12
C VAL A 172 7.26 -3.21 14.07
N GLU A 173 7.10 -3.76 15.27
CA GLU A 173 6.33 -3.16 16.35
C GLU A 173 7.30 -2.67 17.43
N ARG A 174 7.12 -1.43 17.87
CA ARG A 174 7.90 -0.67 18.87
C ARG A 174 9.07 0.14 18.29
N PRO A 175 9.19 1.43 18.69
CA PRO A 175 10.33 2.24 18.36
C PRO A 175 11.57 1.78 19.13
N ASP A 176 12.74 2.02 18.56
CA ASP A 176 14.06 1.81 19.16
C ASP A 176 14.34 0.37 19.63
N HIS A 177 13.53 -0.62 19.25
CA HIS A 177 13.77 -2.02 19.58
C HIS A 177 14.46 -2.75 18.42
N PRO A 178 15.52 -3.53 18.68
CA PRO A 178 16.12 -4.43 17.68
C PRO A 178 15.07 -5.43 17.17
N HIS A 179 14.86 -5.51 15.86
CA HIS A 179 13.97 -6.49 15.25
C HIS A 179 14.76 -7.38 14.29
N PRO A 180 14.82 -8.70 14.50
CA PRO A 180 15.55 -9.60 13.61
C PRO A 180 14.79 -9.76 12.29
N LEU A 181 15.49 -9.62 11.16
CA LEU A 181 14.95 -9.81 9.81
C LEU A 181 15.89 -10.69 8.99
N PRO A 182 15.38 -11.49 8.04
CA PRO A 182 16.24 -12.13 7.04
C PRO A 182 17.12 -11.11 6.33
N ALA A 183 18.37 -11.48 6.06
CA ALA A 183 19.27 -10.65 5.27
C ALA A 183 18.67 -10.40 3.88
N GLY A 184 18.74 -9.15 3.41
CA GLY A 184 18.12 -8.75 2.16
C GLY A 184 17.82 -7.25 2.09
N ARG A 185 17.16 -6.86 1.01
CA ARG A 185 16.76 -5.48 0.77
C ARG A 185 15.28 -5.31 1.07
N TYR A 186 14.93 -4.24 1.77
CA TYR A 186 13.57 -3.95 2.21
C TYR A 186 13.21 -2.50 1.89
N ARG A 187 11.96 -2.25 1.54
CA ARG A 187 11.37 -0.91 1.53
C ARG A 187 10.40 -0.79 2.69
N ILE A 188 10.23 0.43 3.20
CA ILE A 188 9.15 0.71 4.15
C ILE A 188 7.91 1.00 3.31
N ASP A 189 6.90 0.16 3.47
CA ASP A 189 5.63 0.25 2.75
C ASP A 189 4.65 1.19 3.45
N SER A 190 4.53 1.05 4.77
CA SER A 190 3.72 1.95 5.59
C SER A 190 4.28 2.07 7.01
N ALA A 191 3.91 3.14 7.71
CA ALA A 191 4.17 3.30 9.12
C ALA A 191 3.01 4.02 9.82
N ARG A 192 2.70 3.57 11.03
CA ARG A 192 1.78 4.23 11.95
C ARG A 192 2.55 4.65 13.19
N LEU A 193 2.40 5.93 13.55
CA LEU A 193 2.97 6.51 14.76
C LEU A 193 1.85 7.01 15.65
N ARG A 194 1.89 6.65 16.94
CA ARG A 194 1.01 7.23 17.95
C ARG A 194 1.82 7.98 18.97
N ILE A 195 1.50 9.25 19.17
CA ILE A 195 2.27 10.19 19.98
C ILE A 195 1.34 10.84 20.99
N LYS A 196 1.72 10.83 22.27
CA LYS A 196 1.03 11.52 23.34
C LYS A 196 1.50 12.96 23.40
N ALA A 197 0.58 13.90 23.22
CA ALA A 197 0.83 15.32 23.37
C ALA A 197 0.86 15.74 24.85
N ALA A 198 1.35 16.95 25.11
CA ALA A 198 1.50 17.50 26.46
C ALA A 198 0.17 17.67 27.21
N ASP A 199 -0.92 17.88 26.47
CA ASP A 199 -2.30 17.96 27.00
C ASP A 199 -2.91 16.58 27.31
N GLY A 200 -2.21 15.50 26.97
CA GLY A 200 -2.64 14.12 27.19
C GLY A 200 -3.32 13.47 25.99
N ASP A 201 -3.63 14.23 24.93
CA ASP A 201 -4.25 13.68 23.72
C ASP A 201 -3.28 12.76 22.97
N VAL A 202 -3.82 11.75 22.28
CA VAL A 202 -3.01 10.82 21.47
C VAL A 202 -3.23 11.09 20.00
N TRP A 203 -2.18 11.58 19.35
CA TRP A 203 -2.11 11.83 17.93
C TRP A 203 -1.71 10.56 17.19
N THR A 204 -2.41 10.23 16.13
CA THR A 204 -2.14 9.11 15.24
C THR A 204 -1.78 9.64 13.86
N TYR A 205 -0.60 9.28 13.39
CA TYR A 205 -0.10 9.62 12.06
C TYR A 205 0.02 8.34 11.25
N GLN A 206 -0.60 8.30 10.06
CA GLN A 206 -0.39 7.25 9.09
C GLN A 206 0.48 7.77 7.95
N LEU A 207 1.52 7.01 7.65
CA LEU A 207 2.50 7.29 6.62
C LEU A 207 2.49 6.14 5.61
N ALA A 208 2.49 6.46 4.33
CA ALA A 208 2.69 5.51 3.24
C ALA A 208 4.06 5.75 2.59
N GLY A 209 4.70 4.69 2.11
CA GLY A 209 5.98 4.74 1.43
C GLY A 209 5.84 4.88 -0.07
N THR A 210 6.76 5.63 -0.69
CA THR A 210 6.88 5.70 -2.15
C THR A 210 7.67 4.52 -2.74
N GLY A 211 8.24 3.66 -1.90
CA GLY A 211 9.17 2.60 -2.30
C GLY A 211 10.56 3.09 -2.73
N ALA A 212 10.83 4.39 -2.67
CA ALA A 212 12.11 4.97 -3.12
C ALA A 212 13.29 4.62 -2.20
N LEU A 213 13.04 4.44 -0.90
CA LEU A 213 14.07 4.08 0.06
C LEU A 213 14.20 2.56 0.16
N VAL A 214 15.45 2.11 0.07
CA VAL A 214 15.82 0.72 0.31
C VAL A 214 16.74 0.62 1.52
N LEU A 215 16.31 -0.15 2.51
CA LEU A 215 17.08 -0.61 3.66
C LEU A 215 17.80 -1.90 3.28
N THR A 216 19.08 -2.02 3.58
CA THR A 216 19.83 -3.27 3.41
C THR A 216 20.08 -3.89 4.77
N VAL A 217 19.54 -5.08 4.99
CA VAL A 217 19.76 -5.90 6.18
C VAL A 217 20.89 -6.88 5.88
N GLU A 218 22.01 -6.72 6.57
CA GLU A 218 23.17 -7.60 6.44
C GLU A 218 23.23 -8.60 7.59
N LYS A 219 23.69 -9.83 7.29
CA LYS A 219 23.86 -10.89 8.29
C LYS A 219 24.66 -10.41 9.51
N GLY A 220 24.07 -10.57 10.68
CA GLY A 220 24.70 -10.26 11.97
C GLY A 220 24.95 -8.77 12.23
N LYS A 221 24.48 -7.86 11.36
CA LYS A 221 24.62 -6.41 11.56
C LYS A 221 23.29 -5.78 11.97
N GLU A 222 23.39 -4.69 12.73
CA GLU A 222 22.26 -3.82 13.03
C GLU A 222 22.21 -2.66 12.03
N THR A 223 21.03 -2.45 11.43
CA THR A 223 20.72 -1.31 10.58
C THR A 223 19.72 -0.41 11.30
N ALA A 224 20.18 0.76 11.74
CA ALA A 224 19.34 1.76 12.37
C ALA A 224 18.74 2.70 11.32
N PHE A 225 17.45 3.03 11.45
CA PHE A 225 16.76 3.91 10.52
C PHE A 225 15.77 4.84 11.23
N ASP A 226 15.90 6.14 11.02
CA ASP A 226 15.01 7.15 11.60
C ASP A 226 13.87 7.51 10.63
N LEU A 227 12.65 7.11 10.97
CA LEU A 227 11.45 7.35 10.17
C LEU A 227 11.13 8.85 10.02
N THR A 228 11.56 9.67 10.98
CA THR A 228 11.30 11.11 11.04
C THR A 228 12.45 11.96 10.51
N ALA A 229 13.53 11.33 10.05
CA ALA A 229 14.66 12.04 9.50
C ALA A 229 14.23 12.89 8.30
N GLY A 230 14.55 14.19 8.35
CA GLY A 230 14.25 15.13 7.27
C GLY A 230 12.77 15.33 6.98
N VAL A 231 11.87 15.11 7.96
CA VAL A 231 10.46 15.52 7.86
C VAL A 231 10.39 16.99 7.43
N ARG A 232 9.60 17.26 6.39
CA ARG A 232 9.29 18.58 5.86
C ARG A 232 7.84 18.65 5.39
N VAL A 233 7.25 19.83 5.49
CA VAL A 233 5.96 20.13 4.86
C VAL A 233 6.25 20.73 3.48
N LYS A 234 5.73 20.10 2.43
CA LYS A 234 5.72 20.62 1.07
C LYS A 234 4.32 21.20 0.82
N VAL A 235 4.24 22.34 0.16
CA VAL A 235 2.96 22.92 -0.24
C VAL A 235 2.99 23.10 -1.75
N ASP A 236 2.21 22.28 -2.46
CA ASP A 236 2.04 22.41 -3.90
C ASP A 236 0.92 23.40 -4.19
N VAL A 237 1.27 24.48 -4.89
CA VAL A 237 0.34 25.51 -5.33
C VAL A 237 0.09 25.29 -6.81
N GLY A 238 -1.14 24.94 -7.16
CA GLY A 238 -1.58 24.64 -8.53
C GLY A 238 -1.71 25.88 -9.43
N ALA A 239 -0.86 26.88 -9.25
CA ALA A 239 -0.81 28.09 -10.07
C ALA A 239 0.43 28.06 -10.97
N ARG A 240 0.26 28.36 -12.26
CA ARG A 240 1.37 28.42 -13.25
C ARG A 240 2.15 29.75 -13.20
N GLY A 241 1.91 30.58 -12.18
CA GLY A 241 2.47 31.92 -12.02
C GLY A 241 1.81 32.66 -10.84
N PRO A 242 2.03 33.98 -10.72
CA PRO A 242 1.32 34.80 -9.75
C PRO A 242 -0.19 34.68 -9.95
N ALA A 243 -0.93 34.35 -8.89
CA ALA A 243 -2.39 34.30 -8.92
C ALA A 243 -2.95 35.74 -8.99
N LYS A 244 -3.99 35.95 -9.80
CA LYS A 244 -4.69 37.24 -9.87
C LYS A 244 -5.66 37.40 -8.71
N ALA A 245 -5.99 38.65 -8.36
CA ALA A 245 -7.07 38.93 -7.43
C ALA A 245 -8.38 38.29 -7.92
N GLY A 246 -9.05 37.54 -7.04
CA GLY A 246 -10.27 36.79 -7.36
C GLY A 246 -10.04 35.42 -8.02
N GLU A 247 -8.81 35.02 -8.32
CA GLU A 247 -8.50 33.69 -8.86
C GLU A 247 -8.51 32.62 -7.77
N ALA A 248 -9.14 31.48 -8.06
CA ALA A 248 -9.10 30.32 -7.16
C ALA A 248 -7.75 29.62 -7.27
N VAL A 249 -7.04 29.51 -6.15
CA VAL A 249 -5.75 28.81 -6.07
C VAL A 249 -5.93 27.47 -5.38
N ARG A 250 -5.55 26.38 -6.05
CA ARG A 250 -5.48 25.06 -5.41
C ARG A 250 -4.20 24.96 -4.61
N VAL A 251 -4.30 24.60 -3.35
CA VAL A 251 -3.17 24.36 -2.47
C VAL A 251 -3.27 22.95 -1.89
N ARG A 252 -2.18 22.18 -1.93
CA ARG A 252 -2.08 20.85 -1.32
C ARG A 252 -0.86 20.80 -0.40
N PRO A 253 -1.04 20.70 0.92
CA PRO A 253 0.05 20.39 1.82
C PRO A 253 0.32 18.87 1.80
N ASP A 254 1.58 18.48 1.69
CA ASP A 254 2.07 17.12 1.88
C ASP A 254 3.14 17.13 2.97
N VAL A 255 3.08 16.18 3.88
CA VAL A 255 4.18 15.93 4.84
C VAL A 255 4.99 14.78 4.31
N VAL A 256 6.28 14.99 4.05
CA VAL A 256 7.18 13.97 3.52
C VAL A 256 8.45 13.86 4.36
N THR A 257 9.01 12.67 4.44
CA THR A 257 10.28 12.40 5.14
C THR A 257 11.41 12.17 4.15
N LYS A 258 12.67 12.22 4.59
CA LYS A 258 13.82 11.85 3.75
C LYS A 258 13.76 10.38 3.33
N ALA A 259 13.05 9.55 4.09
CA ALA A 259 12.79 8.15 3.81
C ALA A 259 11.83 7.92 2.64
N GLY A 260 11.25 8.98 2.06
CA GLY A 260 10.21 8.83 1.04
C GLY A 260 8.87 8.35 1.62
N LEU A 261 8.65 8.53 2.93
CA LEU A 261 7.32 8.37 3.52
C LEU A 261 6.53 9.66 3.35
N TYR A 262 5.24 9.56 3.07
CA TYR A 262 4.31 10.69 3.03
C TYR A 262 3.09 10.42 3.91
N MET A 263 2.51 11.46 4.49
CA MET A 263 1.40 11.33 5.43
C MET A 263 0.05 11.24 4.72
N THR A 264 -0.64 10.13 4.93
CA THR A 264 -1.98 9.86 4.36
C THR A 264 -3.11 10.19 5.32
N GLU A 265 -2.85 10.14 6.63
CA GLU A 265 -3.84 10.44 7.66
C GLU A 265 -3.20 11.04 8.91
N CYS A 266 -3.91 12.00 9.52
CA CYS A 266 -3.61 12.51 10.85
C CYS A 266 -4.92 12.63 11.64
N SER A 267 -4.97 12.05 12.84
CA SER A 267 -6.11 12.14 13.75
C SER A 267 -5.63 12.31 15.19
N ALA A 268 -6.48 12.91 16.03
CA ALA A 268 -6.23 12.99 17.46
C ALA A 268 -7.38 12.29 18.20
N THR A 269 -7.04 11.43 19.15
CA THR A 269 -7.99 10.87 20.10
C THR A 269 -7.91 11.72 21.35
N GLY A 270 -8.92 12.57 21.53
CA GLY A 270 -9.04 13.37 22.75
C GLY A 270 -9.41 12.53 23.96
N ILE A 271 -9.50 13.16 25.14
CA ILE A 271 -9.92 12.53 26.41
C ILE A 271 -11.24 11.75 26.28
N THR A 272 -12.14 12.16 25.39
CA THR A 272 -13.44 11.51 25.14
C THR A 272 -13.34 10.17 24.39
N GLY A 273 -12.14 9.79 23.92
CA GLY A 273 -11.87 8.50 23.30
C GLY A 273 -12.29 8.38 21.83
N ARG A 274 -12.86 9.43 21.23
CA ARG A 274 -13.22 9.43 19.81
C ARG A 274 -12.14 10.12 18.98
N ALA A 275 -11.55 9.38 18.04
CA ALA A 275 -10.61 9.94 17.07
C ALA A 275 -11.32 10.98 16.20
N SER A 276 -10.76 12.18 16.12
CA SER A 276 -11.20 13.25 15.23
C SER A 276 -10.11 13.50 14.19
N PRO A 277 -10.42 13.49 12.89
CA PRO A 277 -9.44 13.84 11.86
C PRO A 277 -8.98 15.28 12.08
N ILE A 278 -7.67 15.50 12.02
CA ILE A 278 -7.09 16.84 12.18
C ILE A 278 -6.87 17.45 10.80
N GLN A 279 -7.32 18.68 10.64
CA GLN A 279 -7.15 19.46 9.43
C GLN A 279 -6.00 20.46 9.59
N ALA A 280 -5.16 20.57 8.56
CA ALA A 280 -4.22 21.66 8.42
C ALA A 280 -4.96 22.95 8.05
N THR A 281 -4.61 24.06 8.71
CA THR A 281 -5.07 25.39 8.33
C THR A 281 -4.07 26.01 7.37
N ILE A 282 -4.53 26.38 6.17
CA ILE A 282 -3.72 27.03 5.14
C ILE A 282 -4.17 28.48 5.05
N LYS A 283 -3.24 29.40 5.29
CA LYS A 283 -3.48 30.84 5.20
C LYS A 283 -2.76 31.39 3.98
N LEU A 284 -3.51 32.09 3.12
CA LEU A 284 -2.93 32.94 2.10
C LEU A 284 -2.64 34.29 2.73
N ALA A 285 -1.38 34.72 2.69
CA ALA A 285 -0.95 35.99 3.23
C ALA A 285 -0.74 37.02 2.12
N GLY A 286 -1.23 38.24 2.34
CA GLY A 286 -1.00 39.40 1.49
C GLY A 286 0.34 40.11 1.82
N PRO A 287 0.63 41.23 1.13
CA PRO A 287 1.76 42.09 1.47
C PRO A 287 1.66 42.53 2.95
N GLY A 288 2.70 42.27 3.75
CA GLY A 288 2.68 42.56 5.20
C GLY A 288 2.25 41.39 6.09
N SER A 289 2.12 40.18 5.53
CA SER A 289 1.81 38.94 6.26
C SER A 289 0.39 38.87 6.84
N GLU A 290 -0.50 39.79 6.49
CA GLU A 290 -1.91 39.72 6.84
C GLU A 290 -2.61 38.58 6.10
N ALA A 291 -3.43 37.79 6.79
CA ALA A 291 -4.17 36.70 6.17
C ALA A 291 -5.30 37.28 5.30
N VAL A 292 -5.25 37.05 3.99
CA VAL A 292 -6.27 37.47 3.02
C VAL A 292 -7.29 36.37 2.72
N ALA A 293 -6.93 35.10 2.98
CA ALA A 293 -7.83 33.96 2.92
C ALA A 293 -7.35 32.83 3.83
N GLU A 294 -8.28 31.98 4.26
CA GLU A 294 -7.99 30.81 5.11
C GLU A 294 -8.85 29.63 4.66
N VAL A 295 -8.25 28.45 4.56
CA VAL A 295 -8.95 27.19 4.28
C VAL A 295 -8.44 26.09 5.19
N GLN A 296 -9.31 25.13 5.50
CA GLN A 296 -8.95 23.91 6.20
C GLN A 296 -8.82 22.76 5.20
N SER A 297 -7.73 21.99 5.30
CA SER A 297 -7.44 20.85 4.43
C SER A 297 -7.12 19.63 5.29
N GLY A 298 -7.64 18.46 4.91
CA GLY A 298 -7.09 17.20 5.41
C GLY A 298 -5.68 16.94 4.87
N PHE A 299 -5.10 15.83 5.32
CA PHE A 299 -3.92 15.23 4.72
C PHE A 299 -4.35 14.13 3.73
N LEU A 300 -3.63 13.96 2.62
CA LEU A 300 -3.98 13.08 1.49
C LEU A 300 -2.80 12.22 1.08
#